data_AF-A0A1F8AHJ6-F1
#
_entry.id   AF-A0A1F8AHJ6-F1
#
_cell.length_a   1.000
_cell.length_b   1.000
_cell.length_c   1.000
_cell.angle_alpha   90.00
_cell.angle_beta   90.00
_cell.angle_gamma   90.00
#
_symmetry.space_group_name_H-M   'P 1'
#
loop_
_entity.id
_entity.type
_entity.pdbx_description
1 polymer ?
#
loop_
_entity_poly.entity_id
_entity_poly.type
_entity_poly.pdbx_seq_one_letter_code
_entity_poly.pdbx_strand_id
1 'polypeptide(L)'
;MGALRAAIASGIFLAPTLANHLYIPPVYHNGSVEVEDLSGPGNLDGFKMTTPANRSSFDFWYFDAFSRTTSAAINIVFFNTGDFAANPHPLTVQISGTFDNGTQFAGEVLASGGAVITNDETGGTGNWLGSGASFHGTSLEKPNVEYVIKLNSPNIGVGGTVKLTSRAPPHYPCNPNSDGLNTLLLPHLHWSNAVPDAQADIDLTINGTEFNVADGIGYHDTNWGDASVITSPKYWDWGHARLGPYSLVWYDLLDYNDTEHVYAYISKNGQFMHINCAEKAVEVRQWGPNATYPPPVALPPTKV
;
A
#
# COMPACT_ATOMS: atom_id res chain seq x y z
N MET A 1 -67.19 15.82 6.93
CA MET A 1 -66.13 14.89 7.39
C MET A 1 -64.99 14.95 6.39
N GLY A 2 -64.02 15.84 6.58
CA GLY A 2 -62.83 15.96 5.74
C GLY A 2 -61.61 15.51 6.55
N ALA A 3 -60.98 14.42 6.13
CA ALA A 3 -59.82 13.86 6.81
C ALA A 3 -58.55 14.61 6.39
N LEU A 4 -57.91 15.29 7.33
CA LEU A 4 -56.61 15.93 7.19
C LEU A 4 -55.53 14.83 7.18
N ARG A 5 -54.87 14.59 6.03
CA ARG A 5 -53.71 13.70 5.96
C ARG A 5 -52.46 14.48 6.37
N ALA A 6 -51.93 14.17 7.55
CA ALA A 6 -50.62 14.65 7.98
C ALA A 6 -49.53 13.91 7.20
N ALA A 7 -48.74 14.64 6.42
CA ALA A 7 -47.52 14.11 5.79
C ALA A 7 -46.40 14.14 6.82
N ILE A 8 -45.89 12.96 7.20
CA ILE A 8 -44.69 12.83 8.02
C ILE A 8 -43.50 12.98 7.08
N ALA A 9 -42.89 14.17 7.07
CA ALA A 9 -41.59 14.37 6.46
C ALA A 9 -40.54 13.65 7.33
N SER A 10 -40.11 12.47 6.88
CA SER A 10 -38.98 11.77 7.49
C SER A 10 -37.70 12.47 7.04
N GLY A 11 -37.18 13.35 7.89
CA GLY A 11 -35.84 13.92 7.71
C GLY A 11 -34.81 12.82 7.90
N ILE A 12 -34.09 12.47 6.84
CA ILE A 12 -32.89 11.65 6.95
C ILE A 12 -31.83 12.54 7.61
N PHE A 13 -31.62 12.35 8.91
CA PHE A 13 -30.44 12.86 9.58
C PHE A 13 -29.24 12.03 9.11
N LEU A 14 -28.52 12.53 8.10
CA LEU A 14 -27.14 12.10 7.87
C LEU A 14 -26.34 12.59 9.07
N ALA A 15 -26.02 11.68 9.99
CA ALA A 15 -25.00 11.94 10.99
C ALA A 15 -23.70 12.25 10.24
N PRO A 16 -22.98 13.34 10.57
CA PRO A 16 -21.67 13.58 9.99
C PRO A 16 -20.78 12.39 10.34
N THR A 17 -20.26 11.72 9.32
CA THR A 17 -19.20 10.73 9.45
C THR A 17 -17.99 11.45 10.05
N LEU A 18 -17.71 11.18 11.32
CA LEU A 18 -16.52 11.71 11.98
C LEU A 18 -15.30 11.26 11.17
N ALA A 19 -14.47 12.20 10.71
CA ALA A 19 -13.21 11.87 10.08
C ALA A 19 -12.40 10.98 11.04
N ASN A 20 -12.02 9.79 10.58
CA ASN A 20 -11.19 8.89 11.38
C ASN A 20 -9.77 9.42 11.36
N HIS A 21 -9.40 10.12 12.43
CA HIS A 21 -8.07 10.68 12.64
C HIS A 21 -7.32 9.86 13.70
N LEU A 22 -6.14 9.37 13.34
CA LEU A 22 -5.26 8.60 14.21
C LEU A 22 -3.91 9.29 14.36
N TYR A 23 -3.47 9.45 15.61
CA TYR A 23 -2.09 9.78 15.93
C TYR A 23 -1.39 8.55 16.51
N ILE A 24 -0.26 8.19 15.93
CA ILE A 24 0.60 7.09 16.38
C ILE A 24 1.88 7.66 16.97
N PRO A 25 2.15 7.48 18.28
CA PRO A 25 3.39 7.98 18.88
C PRO A 25 4.61 7.16 18.42
N PRO A 26 5.83 7.77 18.41
CA PRO A 26 7.07 7.13 17.98
C PRO A 26 7.66 6.26 19.11
N VAL A 27 6.89 5.28 19.56
CA VAL A 27 7.28 4.30 20.58
C VAL A 27 6.65 2.96 20.24
N TYR A 28 7.35 1.85 20.46
CA TYR A 28 6.74 0.55 20.28
C TYR A 28 5.58 0.35 21.26
N HIS A 29 4.51 -0.28 20.78
CA HIS A 29 3.41 -0.67 21.63
C HIS A 29 3.83 -1.81 22.56
N ASN A 30 3.47 -1.69 23.84
CA ASN A 30 3.70 -2.71 24.84
C ASN A 30 2.42 -3.51 25.06
N GLY A 31 2.30 -4.65 24.39
CA GLY A 31 1.13 -5.51 24.47
C GLY A 31 0.78 -6.18 23.15
N SER A 32 -0.39 -6.82 23.13
CA SER A 32 -1.02 -7.31 21.90
C SER A 32 -1.52 -6.14 21.07
N VAL A 33 -1.38 -6.25 19.76
CA VAL A 33 -1.92 -5.31 18.79
C VAL A 33 -3.08 -5.98 18.08
N GLU A 34 -4.21 -5.30 17.99
CA GLU A 34 -5.35 -5.71 17.17
C GLU A 34 -5.24 -5.05 15.80
N VAL A 35 -5.64 -5.81 14.77
CA VAL A 35 -5.64 -5.36 13.38
C VAL A 35 -7.02 -5.53 12.75
N GLU A 36 -7.30 -4.83 11.65
CA GLU A 36 -8.55 -4.98 10.92
C GLU A 36 -8.66 -6.37 10.27
N ASP A 37 -9.54 -7.23 10.78
CA ASP A 37 -9.74 -8.58 10.23
C ASP A 37 -10.63 -8.61 8.97
N LEU A 38 -11.68 -7.79 8.96
CA LEU A 38 -12.64 -7.66 7.87
C LEU A 38 -12.66 -6.21 7.40
N SER A 39 -12.83 -6.01 6.09
CA SER A 39 -12.89 -4.67 5.53
C SER A 39 -13.98 -3.83 6.18
N GLY A 40 -13.63 -2.61 6.58
CA GLY A 40 -14.59 -1.62 7.08
C GLY A 40 -15.15 -0.72 5.97
N PRO A 41 -16.31 -0.06 6.18
CA PRO A 41 -16.90 0.87 5.22
C PRO A 41 -15.96 2.03 4.91
N GLY A 42 -15.57 2.19 3.64
CA GLY A 42 -14.70 3.27 3.19
C GLY A 42 -13.27 3.23 3.75
N ASN A 43 -12.88 2.14 4.42
CA ASN A 43 -11.59 2.05 5.11
C ASN A 43 -10.50 1.33 4.32
N LEU A 44 -10.66 1.09 3.01
CA LEU A 44 -9.73 0.27 2.23
C LEU A 44 -8.26 0.68 2.40
N ASP A 45 -7.99 1.98 2.40
CA ASP A 45 -6.64 2.55 2.51
C ASP A 45 -6.39 3.32 3.83
N GLY A 46 -7.33 3.24 4.77
CA GLY A 46 -7.16 3.82 6.09
C GLY A 46 -6.26 2.97 6.98
N PHE A 47 -5.95 3.51 8.17
CA PHE A 47 -5.18 2.77 9.17
C PHE A 47 -5.90 1.47 9.56
N LYS A 48 -5.10 0.41 9.71
CA LYS A 48 -5.54 -0.94 10.05
C LYS A 48 -5.18 -1.30 11.48
N MET A 49 -4.27 -0.53 12.06
CA MET A 49 -3.89 -0.55 13.47
C MET A 49 -4.17 0.81 14.11
N THR A 50 -4.74 0.79 15.32
CA THR A 50 -5.00 2.01 16.12
C THR A 50 -3.90 2.32 17.13
N THR A 51 -2.85 1.49 17.16
CA THR A 51 -1.69 1.63 18.04
C THR A 51 -0.40 1.66 17.22
N PRO A 52 0.72 2.10 17.82
CA PRO A 52 2.03 1.75 17.26
C PRO A 52 2.17 0.24 17.12
N ALA A 53 3.04 -0.20 16.23
CA ALA A 53 3.40 -1.61 16.18
C ALA A 53 4.11 -2.05 17.45
N ASN A 54 3.87 -3.29 17.85
CA ASN A 54 4.75 -3.99 18.79
C ASN A 54 5.91 -4.60 17.98
N ARG A 55 6.57 -5.66 18.47
CA ARG A 55 7.71 -6.30 17.77
C ARG A 55 7.32 -7.35 16.73
N SER A 56 6.03 -7.64 16.60
CA SER A 56 5.51 -8.62 15.65
C SER A 56 4.49 -8.04 14.70
N SER A 57 3.86 -6.91 15.00
CA SER A 57 2.81 -6.34 14.15
C SER A 57 3.34 -5.33 13.15
N PHE A 58 2.56 -5.06 12.11
CA PHE A 58 2.86 -4.05 11.10
C PHE A 58 1.60 -3.49 10.45
N ASP A 59 1.71 -2.25 9.99
CA ASP A 59 0.74 -1.54 9.14
C ASP A 59 1.56 -0.59 8.25
N PHE A 60 1.52 -0.76 6.93
CA PHE A 60 2.29 0.09 6.02
C PHE A 60 1.60 0.39 4.71
N TRP A 61 1.91 1.58 4.19
CA TRP A 61 1.47 2.09 2.89
C TRP A 61 2.66 2.07 1.94
N TYR A 62 2.55 1.29 0.87
CA TYR A 62 3.59 1.12 -0.13
C TYR A 62 3.18 1.81 -1.43
N PHE A 63 4.11 2.57 -2.01
CA PHE A 63 3.94 3.24 -3.29
C PHE A 63 5.10 2.86 -4.19
N ASP A 64 4.85 2.63 -5.47
CA ASP A 64 5.91 2.55 -6.46
C ASP A 64 5.56 3.30 -7.75
N ALA A 65 6.61 3.57 -8.52
CA ALA A 65 6.49 3.96 -9.90
C ALA A 65 7.74 3.66 -10.70
N PHE A 66 7.58 3.45 -12.00
CA PHE A 66 8.67 3.23 -12.94
C PHE A 66 8.42 3.86 -14.31
N SER A 67 9.52 4.16 -14.99
CA SER A 67 9.53 4.71 -16.33
C SER A 67 9.11 3.67 -17.37
N ARG A 68 8.36 4.10 -18.37
CA ARG A 68 7.97 3.26 -19.51
C ARG A 68 9.08 3.12 -20.56
N THR A 69 10.08 4.00 -20.52
CA THR A 69 11.07 4.15 -21.59
C THR A 69 12.50 3.99 -21.12
N THR A 70 12.74 3.98 -19.81
CA THR A 70 14.05 3.90 -19.19
C THR A 70 14.03 2.93 -18.01
N SER A 71 15.17 2.75 -17.35
CA SER A 71 15.29 1.87 -16.16
C SER A 71 14.96 2.58 -14.84
N ALA A 72 14.56 3.85 -14.87
CA ALA A 72 14.17 4.57 -13.65
C ALA A 72 12.99 3.89 -12.96
N ALA A 73 13.16 3.60 -11.67
CA ALA A 73 12.13 3.04 -10.81
C ALA A 73 12.34 3.52 -9.38
N ILE A 74 11.26 3.68 -8.63
CA ILE A 74 11.27 4.09 -7.23
C ILE A 74 10.16 3.37 -6.48
N ASN A 75 10.41 3.05 -5.22
CA ASN A 75 9.39 2.70 -4.25
C ASN A 75 9.57 3.54 -2.97
N ILE A 76 8.44 3.85 -2.32
CA ILE A 76 8.35 4.63 -1.09
C ILE A 76 7.42 3.87 -0.15
N VAL A 77 7.85 3.66 1.09
CA VAL A 77 7.05 2.93 2.08
C VAL A 77 6.96 3.71 3.37
N PHE A 78 5.73 3.94 3.83
CA PHE A 78 5.42 4.56 5.11
C PHE A 78 5.08 3.47 6.11
N PHE A 79 5.95 3.24 7.09
CA PHE A 79 5.85 2.12 8.01
C PHE A 79 5.34 2.52 9.39
N ASN A 80 4.47 1.68 9.94
CA ASN A 80 4.33 1.40 11.36
C ASN A 80 4.63 -0.09 11.57
N THR A 81 5.90 -0.47 11.78
CA THR A 81 6.33 -1.88 11.82
C THR A 81 7.22 -2.24 13.00
N GLY A 82 7.00 -3.44 13.54
CA GLY A 82 7.85 -4.10 14.52
C GLY A 82 9.12 -4.74 13.98
N ASP A 83 9.18 -4.95 12.66
CA ASP A 83 10.16 -5.84 12.01
C ASP A 83 11.59 -5.30 12.04
N PHE A 84 11.75 -3.98 12.10
CA PHE A 84 13.05 -3.34 12.10
C PHE A 84 13.62 -3.26 13.51
N ALA A 85 14.19 -4.38 13.98
CA ALA A 85 14.75 -4.51 15.33
C ALA A 85 15.78 -3.43 15.69
N ALA A 86 16.51 -2.90 14.70
CA ALA A 86 17.48 -1.82 14.89
C ALA A 86 16.84 -0.44 15.11
N ASN A 87 15.58 -0.24 14.69
CA ASN A 87 14.91 1.04 14.79
C ASN A 87 14.41 1.27 16.22
N PRO A 88 14.61 2.48 16.80
CA PRO A 88 14.23 2.79 18.18
C PRO A 88 12.71 2.85 18.38
N HIS A 89 11.94 2.98 17.31
CA HIS A 89 10.48 3.01 17.28
C HIS A 89 9.95 2.50 15.92
N PRO A 90 8.65 2.15 15.79
CA PRO A 90 8.14 1.47 14.59
C PRO A 90 7.94 2.36 13.37
N LEU A 91 8.03 3.69 13.56
CA LEU A 91 7.66 4.67 12.54
C LEU A 91 8.85 5.09 11.69
N THR A 92 8.85 4.70 10.42
CA THR A 92 9.93 5.05 9.48
C THR A 92 9.36 5.24 8.07
N VAL A 93 10.07 6.01 7.25
CA VAL A 93 9.81 6.10 5.80
C VAL A 93 11.04 5.62 5.07
N GLN A 94 10.86 4.62 4.20
CA GLN A 94 11.91 4.12 3.33
C GLN A 94 11.67 4.54 1.90
N ILE A 95 12.76 4.83 1.19
CA ILE A 95 12.75 5.17 -0.23
C ILE A 95 13.89 4.40 -0.87
N SER A 96 13.63 3.70 -1.96
CA SER A 96 14.68 3.09 -2.77
C SER A 96 14.32 3.09 -4.23
N GLY A 97 15.32 2.89 -5.08
CA GLY A 97 15.09 2.90 -6.52
C GLY A 97 16.37 2.79 -7.33
N THR A 98 16.20 2.97 -8.63
CA THR A 98 17.26 2.89 -9.63
C THR A 98 17.13 4.09 -10.56
N PHE A 99 18.24 4.77 -10.85
CA PHE A 99 18.34 5.82 -11.88
C PHE A 99 18.44 5.20 -13.29
N ASP A 100 18.24 6.03 -14.32
CA ASP A 100 18.37 5.62 -15.72
C ASP A 100 19.74 5.04 -16.09
N ASN A 101 20.80 5.48 -15.42
CA ASN A 101 22.15 4.96 -15.62
C ASN A 101 22.41 3.63 -14.88
N GLY A 102 21.40 3.05 -14.23
CA GLY A 102 21.47 1.82 -13.44
C GLY A 102 21.99 2.01 -12.01
N THR A 103 22.34 3.23 -11.60
CA THR A 103 22.77 3.50 -10.22
C THR A 103 21.59 3.30 -9.28
N GLN A 104 21.78 2.55 -8.21
CA GLN A 104 20.75 2.34 -7.19
C GLN A 104 20.87 3.38 -6.08
N PHE A 105 19.75 3.70 -5.44
CA PHE A 105 19.70 4.53 -4.24
C PHE A 105 18.77 3.90 -3.22
N ALA A 106 19.05 4.18 -1.94
CA ALA A 106 18.20 3.82 -0.83
C ALA A 106 18.37 4.85 0.30
N GLY A 107 17.31 5.08 1.06
CA GLY A 107 17.28 5.97 2.20
C GLY A 107 16.20 5.54 3.17
N GLU A 108 16.48 5.73 4.46
CA GLU A 108 15.52 5.53 5.54
C GLU A 108 15.53 6.75 6.46
N VAL A 109 14.35 7.22 6.87
CA VAL A 109 14.21 8.31 7.82
C VAL A 109 13.18 7.99 8.90
N LEU A 110 13.60 8.12 10.16
CA LEU A 110 12.74 7.92 11.33
C LEU A 110 11.77 9.09 11.50
N ALA A 111 10.51 8.77 11.81
CA ALA A 111 9.48 9.76 12.12
C ALA A 111 9.41 10.05 13.63
N SER A 112 10.40 10.78 14.14
CA SER A 112 10.55 11.04 15.59
C SER A 112 9.43 11.89 16.21
N GLY A 113 8.54 12.47 15.41
CA GLY A 113 7.36 13.20 15.89
C GLY A 113 6.10 12.34 16.00
N GLY A 114 6.13 11.10 15.55
CA GLY A 114 4.95 10.25 15.40
C GLY A 114 4.42 10.22 13.95
N ALA A 115 3.25 9.61 13.76
CA ALA A 115 2.54 9.62 12.49
C ALA A 115 1.10 10.10 12.70
N VAL A 116 0.59 10.90 11.76
CA VAL A 116 -0.82 11.29 11.71
C VAL A 116 -1.42 10.71 10.45
N ILE A 117 -2.46 9.90 10.61
CA ILE A 117 -3.17 9.26 9.50
C ILE A 117 -4.64 9.66 9.60
N THR A 118 -5.23 10.06 8.48
CA THR A 118 -6.67 10.33 8.39
C THR A 118 -7.28 9.52 7.27
N ASN A 119 -8.50 9.05 7.45
CA ASN A 119 -9.30 8.51 6.37
C ASN A 119 -10.76 8.96 6.54
N ASP A 120 -11.27 9.69 5.55
CA ASP A 120 -12.60 10.25 5.56
C ASP A 120 -13.20 10.35 4.14
N GLU A 121 -14.38 10.96 4.03
CA GLU A 121 -15.11 11.18 2.78
C GLU A 121 -14.36 11.99 1.70
N THR A 122 -13.28 12.67 2.07
CA THR A 122 -12.39 13.40 1.16
C THR A 122 -11.21 12.55 0.69
N GLY A 123 -10.84 11.52 1.46
CA GLY A 123 -9.81 10.53 1.14
C GLY A 123 -8.87 10.26 2.31
N GLY A 124 -7.71 9.67 2.00
CA GLY A 124 -6.69 9.31 2.96
C GLY A 124 -5.57 10.35 3.06
N THR A 125 -5.01 10.58 4.24
CA THR A 125 -3.72 11.25 4.40
C THR A 125 -2.83 10.51 5.37
N GLY A 126 -1.53 10.59 5.16
CA GLY A 126 -0.51 10.10 6.09
C GLY A 126 0.64 11.09 6.20
N ASN A 127 1.07 11.39 7.42
CA ASN A 127 2.19 12.29 7.67
C ASN A 127 3.09 11.72 8.77
N TRP A 128 4.30 11.31 8.39
CA TRP A 128 5.32 10.78 9.28
C TRP A 128 6.13 11.95 9.84
N LEU A 129 5.67 12.49 10.97
CA LEU A 129 6.17 13.73 11.54
C LEU A 129 7.68 13.65 11.84
N GLY A 130 8.41 14.68 11.40
CA GLY A 130 9.87 14.75 11.53
C GLY A 130 10.64 14.05 10.40
N SER A 131 9.99 13.20 9.61
CA SER A 131 10.63 12.57 8.44
C SER A 131 10.72 13.50 7.23
N GLY A 132 9.80 14.46 7.14
CA GLY A 132 9.61 15.29 5.95
C GLY A 132 8.79 14.62 4.84
N ALA A 133 8.21 13.45 5.10
CA ALA A 133 7.44 12.69 4.13
C ALA A 133 5.95 12.61 4.53
N SER A 134 5.09 12.80 3.54
CA SER A 134 3.64 12.65 3.68
C SER A 134 2.99 12.23 2.37
N PHE A 135 1.77 11.72 2.44
CA PHE A 135 0.92 11.48 1.28
C PHE A 135 -0.50 12.02 1.52
N HIS A 136 -1.18 12.33 0.41
CA HIS A 136 -2.61 12.62 0.36
C HIS A 136 -3.21 11.87 -0.82
N GLY A 137 -4.22 11.04 -0.54
CA GLY A 137 -5.06 10.37 -1.52
C GLY A 137 -6.46 10.97 -1.52
N THR A 138 -7.07 11.12 -2.69
CA THR A 138 -8.49 11.47 -2.81
C THR A 138 -9.38 10.26 -2.49
N SER A 139 -10.64 10.51 -2.13
CA SER A 139 -11.63 9.45 -1.87
C SER A 139 -11.70 8.40 -2.99
N LEU A 140 -11.56 7.13 -2.60
CA LEU A 140 -11.67 5.96 -3.49
C LEU A 140 -13.08 5.75 -4.06
N GLU A 141 -14.08 6.42 -3.49
CA GLU A 141 -15.48 6.38 -3.94
C GLU A 141 -15.78 7.38 -5.08
N LYS A 142 -14.78 8.21 -5.46
CA LYS A 142 -14.93 9.24 -6.48
C LYS A 142 -14.12 8.89 -7.73
N PRO A 143 -14.55 9.37 -8.93
CA PRO A 143 -13.74 9.25 -10.13
C PRO A 143 -12.45 10.08 -10.01
N ASN A 144 -11.45 9.72 -10.81
CA ASN A 144 -10.14 10.39 -10.86
C ASN A 144 -9.41 10.33 -9.51
N VAL A 145 -9.27 9.13 -8.95
CA VAL A 145 -8.49 8.93 -7.73
C VAL A 145 -7.04 9.36 -7.97
N GLU A 146 -6.55 10.27 -7.14
CA GLU A 146 -5.17 10.76 -7.17
C GLU A 146 -4.49 10.58 -5.81
N TYR A 147 -3.19 10.26 -5.86
CA TYR A 147 -2.31 10.29 -4.70
C TYR A 147 -1.15 11.24 -4.97
N VAL A 148 -0.81 12.05 -3.97
CA VAL A 148 0.32 12.97 -4.01
C VAL A 148 1.20 12.70 -2.79
N ILE A 149 2.41 12.19 -3.03
CA ILE A 149 3.44 11.95 -2.04
C ILE A 149 4.39 13.15 -2.07
N LYS A 150 4.60 13.79 -0.92
CA LYS A 150 5.50 14.94 -0.78
C LYS A 150 6.68 14.55 0.09
N LEU A 151 7.87 14.89 -0.37
CA LEU A 151 9.13 14.59 0.29
C LEU A 151 9.92 15.88 0.51
N ASN A 152 10.38 16.09 1.73
CA ASN A 152 11.29 17.16 2.13
C ASN A 152 12.19 16.62 3.25
N SER A 153 13.03 15.66 2.89
CA SER A 153 13.81 14.83 3.79
C SER A 153 15.31 15.06 3.56
N PRO A 154 15.85 16.23 3.97
CA PRO A 154 17.27 16.57 3.75
C PRO A 154 18.23 15.58 4.41
N ASN A 155 17.80 14.88 5.47
CA ASN A 155 18.60 13.85 6.16
C ASN A 155 18.97 12.66 5.26
N ILE A 156 18.14 12.38 4.25
CA ILE A 156 18.38 11.34 3.23
C ILE A 156 18.59 11.95 1.83
N GLY A 157 18.73 13.27 1.75
CA GLY A 157 18.95 14.00 0.50
C GLY A 157 17.80 13.94 -0.50
N VAL A 158 16.56 13.67 -0.06
CA VAL A 158 15.39 13.54 -0.95
C VAL A 158 14.45 14.71 -0.80
N GLY A 159 14.03 15.31 -1.91
CA GLY A 159 13.00 16.34 -1.94
C GLY A 159 12.20 16.33 -3.23
N GLY A 160 10.93 16.75 -3.17
CA GLY A 160 10.05 16.86 -4.33
C GLY A 160 8.70 16.17 -4.15
N THR A 161 8.09 15.74 -5.25
CA THR A 161 6.74 15.16 -5.27
C THR A 161 6.64 13.96 -6.22
N VAL A 162 5.86 12.95 -5.80
CA VAL A 162 5.34 11.89 -6.68
C VAL A 162 3.83 12.06 -6.77
N LYS A 163 3.28 12.05 -7.97
CA LYS A 163 1.85 12.05 -8.23
C LYS A 163 1.46 10.76 -8.94
N LEU A 164 0.42 10.10 -8.44
CA LEU A 164 -0.21 8.95 -9.06
C LEU A 164 -1.65 9.33 -9.42
N THR A 165 -2.05 9.13 -10.67
CA THR A 165 -3.45 9.26 -11.12
C THR A 165 -3.95 7.88 -11.51
N SER A 166 -4.90 7.34 -10.73
CA SER A 166 -5.41 5.98 -10.87
C SER A 166 -6.09 5.74 -12.23
N ARG A 167 -5.87 4.55 -12.76
CA ARG A 167 -6.48 4.04 -14.01
C ARG A 167 -7.31 2.78 -13.78
N ALA A 168 -7.32 2.23 -12.58
CA ALA A 168 -7.90 0.95 -12.26
C ALA A 168 -8.64 1.02 -10.91
N PRO A 169 -9.82 0.37 -10.79
CA PRO A 169 -10.61 0.44 -9.56
C PRO A 169 -9.96 -0.33 -8.41
N PRO A 170 -10.06 0.17 -7.16
CA PRO A 170 -9.44 -0.43 -5.98
C PRO A 170 -10.08 -1.77 -5.60
N HIS A 171 -9.32 -2.63 -4.91
CA HIS A 171 -9.80 -3.95 -4.54
C HIS A 171 -9.15 -4.55 -3.29
N TYR A 172 -9.83 -5.54 -2.74
CA TYR A 172 -9.32 -6.52 -1.77
C TYR A 172 -8.84 -7.78 -2.52
N PRO A 173 -8.19 -8.76 -1.86
CA PRO A 173 -7.55 -9.87 -2.54
C PRO A 173 -8.46 -10.63 -3.53
N CYS A 174 -9.70 -10.93 -3.11
CA CYS A 174 -10.67 -11.70 -3.91
C CYS A 174 -11.87 -10.86 -4.39
N ASN A 175 -11.98 -9.59 -3.99
CA ASN A 175 -13.24 -8.85 -4.08
C ASN A 175 -13.03 -7.37 -4.41
N PRO A 176 -14.02 -6.70 -5.01
CA PRO A 176 -14.00 -5.23 -5.13
C PRO A 176 -13.96 -4.54 -3.77
N ASN A 177 -13.67 -3.24 -3.75
CA ASN A 177 -13.79 -2.42 -2.53
C ASN A 177 -15.23 -2.46 -1.99
N SER A 178 -15.48 -3.26 -0.95
CA SER A 178 -16.77 -3.39 -0.28
C SER A 178 -16.57 -3.74 1.20
N ASP A 179 -17.60 -3.54 2.00
CA ASP A 179 -17.60 -3.78 3.45
C ASP A 179 -17.74 -5.28 3.78
N GLY A 180 -17.20 -5.70 4.93
CA GLY A 180 -17.34 -7.04 5.50
C GLY A 180 -16.63 -8.16 4.74
N LEU A 181 -15.63 -7.84 3.94
CA LEU A 181 -14.87 -8.78 3.13
C LEU A 181 -13.61 -9.27 3.84
N ASN A 182 -13.21 -10.51 3.54
CA ASN A 182 -11.92 -11.04 3.96
C ASN A 182 -10.77 -10.33 3.21
N THR A 183 -9.78 -9.88 3.97
CA THR A 183 -8.60 -9.14 3.50
C THR A 183 -7.30 -9.95 3.59
N LEU A 184 -7.35 -11.20 4.07
CA LEU A 184 -6.19 -12.08 4.23
C LEU A 184 -5.60 -12.52 2.88
N LEU A 185 -4.27 -12.41 2.79
CA LEU A 185 -3.42 -13.10 1.81
C LEU A 185 -2.87 -14.42 2.36
N LEU A 186 -2.49 -14.41 3.64
CA LEU A 186 -2.01 -15.56 4.41
C LEU A 186 -2.46 -15.37 5.87
N PRO A 187 -2.40 -16.40 6.73
CA PRO A 187 -2.57 -16.19 8.17
C PRO A 187 -1.68 -15.02 8.66
N HIS A 188 -2.29 -14.07 9.38
CA HIS A 188 -1.63 -12.88 9.93
C HIS A 188 -1.13 -11.84 8.91
N LEU A 189 -1.46 -11.99 7.63
CA LEU A 189 -1.05 -11.07 6.56
C LEU A 189 -2.28 -10.66 5.76
N HIS A 190 -2.63 -9.38 5.89
CA HIS A 190 -3.74 -8.77 5.18
C HIS A 190 -3.25 -7.74 4.18
N TRP A 191 -4.10 -7.46 3.19
CA TRP A 191 -3.76 -6.59 2.09
C TRP A 191 -4.98 -5.91 1.45
N SER A 192 -4.76 -4.72 0.94
CA SER A 192 -5.69 -3.99 0.10
C SER A 192 -4.94 -3.15 -0.92
N ASN A 193 -5.51 -2.97 -2.11
CA ASN A 193 -4.88 -2.23 -3.19
C ASN A 193 -5.76 -1.06 -3.62
N ALA A 194 -5.38 0.12 -3.15
CA ALA A 194 -6.06 1.38 -3.44
C ALA A 194 -5.83 1.86 -4.87
N VAL A 195 -4.62 1.63 -5.41
CA VAL A 195 -4.25 2.02 -6.77
C VAL A 195 -3.54 0.86 -7.48
N PRO A 196 -4.28 -0.01 -8.20
CA PRO A 196 -3.70 -1.15 -8.91
C PRO A 196 -2.87 -0.77 -10.14
N ASP A 197 -3.13 0.41 -10.71
CA ASP A 197 -2.40 0.96 -11.86
C ASP A 197 -2.63 2.46 -11.94
N ALA A 198 -1.57 3.25 -12.10
CA ALA A 198 -1.61 4.71 -12.15
C ALA A 198 -0.72 5.28 -13.24
N GLN A 199 -1.14 6.38 -13.86
CA GLN A 199 -0.16 7.27 -14.50
C GLN A 199 0.67 7.91 -13.38
N ALA A 200 1.99 7.79 -13.46
CA ALA A 200 2.91 8.34 -12.47
C ALA A 200 3.68 9.54 -13.04
N ASP A 201 3.68 10.64 -12.30
CA ASP A 201 4.49 11.82 -12.58
C ASP A 201 5.37 12.11 -11.36
N ILE A 202 6.68 12.05 -11.54
CA ILE A 202 7.70 12.14 -10.51
C ILE A 202 8.58 13.34 -10.82
N ASP A 203 8.70 14.23 -9.83
CA ASP A 203 9.61 15.36 -9.81
C ASP A 203 10.35 15.34 -8.47
N LEU A 204 11.50 14.68 -8.46
CA LEU A 204 12.33 14.51 -7.27
C LEU A 204 13.76 14.99 -7.51
N THR A 205 14.40 15.37 -6.42
CA THR A 205 15.85 15.52 -6.32
C THR A 205 16.36 14.53 -5.26
N ILE A 206 17.34 13.72 -5.63
CA ILE A 206 17.95 12.69 -4.78
C ILE A 206 19.45 12.96 -4.73
N ASN A 207 19.95 13.35 -3.56
CA ASN A 207 21.34 13.75 -3.32
C ASN A 207 21.85 14.79 -4.33
N GLY A 208 21.00 15.76 -4.67
CA GLY A 208 21.30 16.81 -5.66
C GLY A 208 21.20 16.39 -7.11
N THR A 209 20.84 15.13 -7.40
CA THR A 209 20.59 14.62 -8.76
C THR A 209 19.10 14.63 -9.05
N GLU A 210 18.70 15.16 -10.20
CA GLU A 210 17.30 15.11 -10.64
C GLU A 210 16.85 13.67 -10.92
N PHE A 211 15.65 13.33 -10.46
CA PHE A 211 14.97 12.08 -10.71
C PHE A 211 13.57 12.39 -11.20
N ASN A 212 13.39 12.38 -12.52
CA ASN A 212 12.16 12.80 -13.19
C ASN A 212 11.60 11.65 -14.02
N VAL A 213 10.32 11.35 -13.81
CA VAL A 213 9.56 10.39 -14.64
C VAL A 213 8.24 11.04 -15.00
N ALA A 214 7.94 11.15 -16.28
CA ALA A 214 6.65 11.64 -16.76
C ALA A 214 5.92 10.51 -17.50
N ASP A 215 4.59 10.43 -17.31
CA ASP A 215 3.77 9.34 -17.88
C ASP A 215 4.32 7.94 -17.53
N GLY A 216 4.79 7.76 -16.29
CA GLY A 216 5.21 6.47 -15.75
C GLY A 216 4.04 5.55 -15.45
N ILE A 217 4.38 4.36 -14.96
CA ILE A 217 3.42 3.40 -14.38
C ILE A 217 3.66 3.40 -12.88
N GLY A 218 2.61 3.53 -12.08
CA GLY A 218 2.71 3.47 -10.63
C GLY A 218 1.60 2.67 -9.98
N TYR A 219 1.77 2.45 -8.68
CA TYR A 219 1.00 1.51 -7.87
C TYR A 219 0.97 1.94 -6.40
N HIS A 220 -0.10 1.58 -5.70
CA HIS A 220 -0.20 1.76 -4.25
C HIS A 220 -1.11 0.74 -3.55
N ASP A 221 -0.57 0.10 -2.51
CA ASP A 221 -1.27 -0.80 -1.61
C ASP A 221 -0.97 -0.53 -0.13
N THR A 222 -1.77 -1.18 0.71
CA THR A 222 -1.61 -1.19 2.16
C THR A 222 -1.57 -2.64 2.64
N ASN A 223 -0.63 -2.94 3.53
CA ASN A 223 -0.43 -4.27 4.10
C ASN A 223 -0.41 -4.16 5.63
N TRP A 224 -1.01 -5.13 6.31
CA TRP A 224 -1.04 -5.14 7.77
C TRP A 224 -1.12 -6.55 8.36
N GLY A 225 -0.75 -6.67 9.63
CA GLY A 225 -0.74 -7.95 10.32
C GLY A 225 -0.33 -7.84 11.79
N ASP A 226 -0.72 -8.85 12.57
CA ASP A 226 -0.35 -9.03 13.98
C ASP A 226 0.92 -9.90 14.16
N ALA A 227 1.44 -10.46 13.06
CA ALA A 227 2.71 -11.19 12.99
C ALA A 227 3.64 -10.63 11.88
N SER A 228 4.94 -10.90 11.98
CA SER A 228 5.99 -10.22 11.18
C SER A 228 5.78 -10.42 9.67
N VAL A 229 5.76 -9.33 8.89
CA VAL A 229 5.63 -9.43 7.41
C VAL A 229 6.80 -10.19 6.78
N ILE A 230 7.98 -10.13 7.40
CA ILE A 230 9.20 -10.78 6.91
C ILE A 230 9.12 -12.30 7.10
N THR A 231 8.50 -12.76 8.18
CA THR A 231 8.50 -14.19 8.54
C THR A 231 7.18 -14.90 8.33
N SER A 232 6.05 -14.19 8.19
CA SER A 232 4.73 -14.77 7.94
C SER A 232 4.63 -15.58 6.64
N PRO A 233 5.08 -15.06 5.48
CA PRO A 233 5.15 -15.86 4.24
C PRO A 233 6.36 -16.79 4.28
N LYS A 234 6.17 -18.05 3.84
CA LYS A 234 7.31 -18.92 3.48
C LYS A 234 7.92 -18.46 2.16
N TYR A 235 7.08 -18.02 1.24
CA TYR A 235 7.44 -17.45 -0.05
C TYR A 235 6.44 -16.35 -0.42
N TRP A 236 6.94 -15.28 -1.05
CA TRP A 236 6.14 -14.16 -1.51
C TRP A 236 6.60 -13.74 -2.90
N ASP A 237 5.74 -13.95 -3.90
CA ASP A 237 5.81 -13.28 -5.19
C ASP A 237 4.61 -12.36 -5.35
N TRP A 238 4.89 -11.14 -5.81
CA TRP A 238 3.89 -10.14 -6.09
C TRP A 238 4.37 -9.29 -7.26
N GLY A 239 3.42 -8.80 -8.04
CA GLY A 239 3.72 -7.74 -8.98
C GLY A 239 2.48 -7.12 -9.59
N HIS A 240 2.73 -6.08 -10.37
CA HIS A 240 1.74 -5.40 -11.19
C HIS A 240 2.29 -5.12 -12.58
N ALA A 241 1.38 -4.96 -13.54
CA ALA A 241 1.75 -4.64 -14.91
C ALA A 241 0.66 -3.85 -15.62
N ARG A 242 1.11 -3.06 -16.61
CA ARG A 242 0.24 -2.44 -17.61
C ARG A 242 0.52 -3.03 -18.99
N LEU A 243 -0.49 -3.64 -19.58
CA LEU A 243 -0.43 -4.26 -20.90
C LEU A 243 -1.48 -3.64 -21.82
N GLY A 244 -1.12 -2.56 -22.53
CA GLY A 244 -2.05 -1.81 -23.36
C GLY A 244 -3.23 -1.26 -22.53
N PRO A 245 -4.49 -1.67 -22.81
CA PRO A 245 -5.65 -1.21 -22.02
C PRO A 245 -5.82 -1.96 -20.69
N TYR A 246 -5.00 -2.97 -20.41
CA TYR A 246 -5.14 -3.83 -19.24
C TYR A 246 -4.23 -3.37 -18.10
N SER A 247 -4.78 -3.45 -16.89
CA SER A 247 -4.07 -3.29 -15.61
C SER A 247 -4.14 -4.62 -14.87
N LEU A 248 -2.99 -5.11 -14.38
CA LEU A 248 -2.86 -6.42 -13.77
C LEU A 248 -2.17 -6.29 -12.42
N VAL A 249 -2.63 -7.06 -11.44
CA VAL A 249 -1.96 -7.26 -10.15
C VAL A 249 -2.06 -8.74 -9.80
N TRP A 250 -0.99 -9.30 -9.24
CA TRP A 250 -0.99 -10.69 -8.82
C TRP A 250 -0.23 -10.91 -7.52
N TYR A 251 -0.60 -11.98 -6.83
CA TYR A 251 0.15 -12.61 -5.76
C TYR A 251 0.24 -14.11 -6.00
N ASP A 252 1.38 -14.68 -5.65
CA ASP A 252 1.65 -16.12 -5.58
C ASP A 252 2.49 -16.36 -4.32
N LEU A 253 1.84 -16.92 -3.29
CA LEU A 253 2.35 -17.01 -1.93
C LEU A 253 2.40 -18.48 -1.48
N LEU A 254 3.38 -18.84 -0.67
CA LEU A 254 3.38 -20.11 0.07
C LEU A 254 3.31 -19.86 1.57
N ASP A 255 2.46 -20.63 2.25
CA ASP A 255 2.51 -20.75 3.71
C ASP A 255 3.49 -21.84 4.18
N TYR A 256 3.66 -21.97 5.49
CA TYR A 256 4.55 -22.98 6.08
C TYR A 256 4.00 -24.41 6.04
N ASN A 257 2.75 -24.60 5.60
CA ASN A 257 2.17 -25.92 5.30
C ASN A 257 2.31 -26.31 3.82
N ASP A 258 3.07 -25.54 3.03
CA ASP A 258 3.21 -25.71 1.59
C ASP A 258 1.89 -25.55 0.81
N THR A 259 0.94 -24.78 1.35
CA THR A 259 -0.27 -24.40 0.63
C THR A 259 0.00 -23.13 -0.16
N GLU A 260 -0.35 -23.16 -1.45
CA GLU A 260 -0.22 -22.02 -2.36
C GLU A 260 -1.49 -21.16 -2.31
N HIS A 261 -1.30 -19.86 -2.10
CA HIS A 261 -2.36 -18.86 -2.08
C HIS A 261 -2.13 -17.88 -3.23
N VAL A 262 -3.08 -17.82 -4.15
CA VAL A 262 -2.95 -17.04 -5.39
C VAL A 262 -4.06 -16.03 -5.52
N TYR A 263 -3.71 -14.83 -6.00
CA TYR A 263 -4.65 -13.75 -6.19
C TYR A 263 -4.37 -13.07 -7.52
N ALA A 264 -5.40 -12.87 -8.32
CA ALA A 264 -5.29 -12.30 -9.65
C ALA A 264 -6.32 -11.18 -9.83
N TYR A 265 -5.84 -10.03 -10.27
CA TYR A 265 -6.65 -8.88 -10.63
C TYR A 265 -6.39 -8.49 -12.08
N ILE A 266 -7.47 -8.24 -12.82
CA ILE A 266 -7.42 -7.67 -14.16
C ILE A 266 -8.53 -6.63 -14.29
N SER A 267 -8.15 -5.44 -14.74
CA SER A 267 -9.08 -4.44 -15.25
C SER A 267 -8.73 -4.10 -16.69
N LYS A 268 -9.71 -3.57 -17.42
CA LYS A 268 -9.52 -3.06 -18.79
C LYS A 268 -10.20 -1.72 -18.93
N ASN A 269 -9.46 -0.72 -19.36
CA ASN A 269 -9.94 0.66 -19.47
C ASN A 269 -10.62 1.16 -18.17
N GLY A 270 -10.02 0.83 -17.02
CA GLY A 270 -10.54 1.21 -15.70
C GLY A 270 -11.85 0.52 -15.29
N GLN A 271 -12.21 -0.59 -15.91
CA GLN A 271 -13.36 -1.40 -15.53
C GLN A 271 -12.89 -2.79 -15.11
N PHE A 272 -13.44 -3.30 -13.99
CA PHE A 272 -13.14 -4.66 -13.52
C PHE A 272 -13.43 -5.69 -14.61
N MET A 273 -12.50 -6.62 -14.79
CA MET A 273 -12.71 -7.83 -15.58
C MET A 273 -12.67 -9.07 -14.70
N HIS A 274 -11.62 -9.19 -13.89
CA HIS A 274 -11.42 -10.33 -13.00
C HIS A 274 -10.83 -9.88 -11.67
N ILE A 275 -11.38 -10.44 -10.59
CA ILE A 275 -10.74 -10.51 -9.27
C ILE A 275 -10.97 -11.96 -8.85
N ASN A 276 -9.89 -12.72 -8.72
CA ASN A 276 -9.98 -14.17 -8.61
C ASN A 276 -8.91 -14.71 -7.66
N CYS A 277 -9.34 -15.58 -6.76
CA CYS A 277 -8.48 -16.31 -5.83
C CYS A 277 -8.79 -17.81 -5.82
N ALA A 278 -9.44 -18.30 -6.87
CA ALA A 278 -9.54 -19.74 -7.10
C ALA A 278 -8.15 -20.32 -7.37
N GLU A 279 -7.97 -21.59 -7.04
CA GLU A 279 -6.76 -22.34 -7.39
C GLU A 279 -6.39 -22.11 -8.86
N LYS A 280 -5.11 -21.81 -9.12
CA LYS A 280 -4.56 -21.56 -10.46
C LYS A 280 -5.15 -20.36 -11.19
N ALA A 281 -5.76 -19.39 -10.48
CA ALA A 281 -6.15 -18.11 -11.07
C ALA A 281 -4.94 -17.35 -11.66
N VAL A 282 -3.77 -17.51 -11.04
CA VAL A 282 -2.46 -17.11 -11.54
C VAL A 282 -1.45 -18.18 -11.11
N GLU A 283 -0.37 -18.31 -11.86
CA GLU A 283 0.78 -19.15 -11.51
C GLU A 283 2.04 -18.38 -11.88
N VAL A 284 2.91 -18.12 -10.91
CA VAL A 284 4.17 -17.41 -11.09
C VAL A 284 5.31 -18.36 -10.77
N ARG A 285 6.19 -18.57 -11.75
CA ARG A 285 7.33 -19.48 -11.63
C ARG A 285 8.58 -18.81 -12.17
N GLN A 286 9.69 -19.01 -11.47
CA GLN A 286 11.01 -18.63 -11.94
C GLN A 286 11.30 -19.40 -13.24
N TRP A 287 11.93 -18.71 -14.19
CA TRP A 287 12.32 -19.28 -15.46
C TRP A 287 13.82 -19.12 -15.67
N GLY A 288 14.46 -20.15 -16.25
CA GLY A 288 15.88 -20.17 -16.57
C GLY A 288 16.61 -21.41 -16.04
N PRO A 289 17.90 -21.57 -16.37
CA PRO A 289 18.72 -22.66 -15.84
C PRO A 289 18.75 -22.63 -14.31
N ASN A 290 18.54 -23.78 -13.67
CA ASN A 290 18.50 -23.95 -12.21
C ASN A 290 17.36 -23.21 -11.49
N ALA A 291 16.30 -22.80 -12.20
CA ALA A 291 15.10 -22.29 -11.55
C ALA A 291 14.46 -23.38 -10.66
N THR A 292 14.22 -23.04 -9.39
CA THR A 292 13.44 -23.85 -8.46
C THR A 292 12.25 -23.03 -7.97
N TYR A 293 11.18 -23.72 -7.57
CA TYR A 293 10.03 -23.10 -6.93
C TYR A 293 9.73 -23.82 -5.60
N PRO A 294 9.64 -23.08 -4.48
CA PRO A 294 10.10 -21.69 -4.34
C PRO A 294 11.61 -21.57 -4.64
N PRO A 295 12.12 -20.37 -4.92
CA PRO A 295 13.56 -20.11 -4.92
C PRO A 295 14.18 -20.59 -3.61
N PRO A 296 15.41 -21.11 -3.63
CA PRO A 296 16.11 -21.40 -2.39
C PRO A 296 16.25 -20.07 -1.63
N VAL A 297 16.05 -20.07 -0.32
CA VAL A 297 16.30 -18.90 0.52
C VAL A 297 17.77 -18.50 0.31
N ALA A 298 18.02 -17.47 -0.48
CA ALA A 298 19.35 -16.89 -0.58
C ALA A 298 19.65 -16.28 0.80
N LEU A 299 20.79 -16.68 1.39
CA LEU A 299 21.38 -16.01 2.54
C LEU A 299 21.41 -14.48 2.28
N PRO A 300 21.25 -13.64 3.31
CA PRO A 300 21.16 -12.19 3.14
C PRO A 300 22.29 -11.66 2.26
N PRO A 301 22.04 -10.63 1.43
CA PRO A 301 23.05 -10.09 0.53
C PRO A 301 24.32 -9.81 1.33
N THR A 302 25.41 -10.45 0.93
CA THR A 302 26.74 -10.03 1.36
C THR A 302 26.85 -8.55 1.09
N LYS A 303 27.02 -7.76 2.16
CA LYS A 303 27.36 -6.34 2.10
C LYS A 303 28.34 -6.12 0.95
N VAL A 304 27.92 -5.36 -0.06
CA VAL A 304 28.85 -4.67 -0.97
C VAL A 304 29.20 -3.35 -0.32
#